data_AF-A0A1G2UAS9-F1
#
_entry.id   AF-A0A1G2UAS9-F1
#
_cell.length_a   1.000
_cell.length_b   1.000
_cell.length_c   1.000
_cell.angle_alpha   90.00
_cell.angle_beta   90.00
_cell.angle_gamma   90.00
#
_symmetry.space_group_name_H-M   'P 1'
#
loop_
_entity.id
_entity.type
_entity.pdbx_description
1 polymer ?
#
loop_
_entity_poly.entity_id
_entity_poly.type
_entity_poly.pdbx_seq_one_letter_code
_entity_poly.pdbx_strand_id
1 'polypeptide(L)'
;MKVFNNQKKNQSGIIVLPTVLLFAGFIVEITIATTLGAYFLVTSEFGVRQSAQALLAAQSGIQDALARVTRDKDFTSASYIVNVENYSAEVSVCKDTCVGAGKNRLWATGSAQRQRRKLEAIIVIDPVTAEVKLESLKEVEATIL
;
A
#
# COMPACT_ATOMS: atom_id res chain seq x y z
N MET A 1 67.55 -59.73 10.15
CA MET A 1 66.12 -59.92 9.84
C MET A 1 65.38 -58.62 10.15
N LYS A 2 65.07 -57.81 9.14
CA LYS A 2 64.38 -56.50 9.30
C LYS A 2 62.89 -56.71 9.02
N VAL A 3 62.06 -56.50 10.03
CA VAL A 3 60.59 -56.54 9.94
C VAL A 3 60.13 -55.20 9.36
N PHE A 4 59.55 -55.23 8.16
CA PHE A 4 58.93 -54.06 7.55
C PHE A 4 57.51 -53.87 8.12
N ASN A 5 57.35 -52.86 8.98
CA ASN A 5 56.07 -52.42 9.52
C ASN A 5 55.33 -51.60 8.46
N ASN A 6 54.21 -52.11 7.95
CA ASN A 6 53.44 -51.52 6.87
C ASN A 6 52.33 -50.61 7.44
N GLN A 7 52.66 -49.33 7.66
CA GLN A 7 51.69 -48.32 8.08
C GLN A 7 50.87 -47.86 6.87
N LYS A 8 49.64 -48.37 6.73
CA LYS A 8 48.66 -47.86 5.76
C LYS A 8 48.35 -46.39 6.07
N LYS A 9 48.82 -45.49 5.20
CA LYS A 9 48.62 -44.04 5.29
C LYS A 9 47.12 -43.72 5.10
N ASN A 10 46.48 -43.22 6.14
CA ASN A 10 45.06 -42.86 6.17
C ASN A 10 44.83 -41.55 5.39
N GLN A 11 44.60 -41.63 4.07
CA GLN A 11 44.40 -40.47 3.18
C GLN A 11 42.99 -39.85 3.27
N SER A 12 42.09 -40.44 4.07
CA SER A 12 40.69 -40.00 4.17
C SER A 12 40.49 -38.68 4.92
N GLY A 13 41.48 -38.21 5.70
CA GLY A 13 41.35 -36.94 6.46
C GLY A 13 41.52 -35.66 5.63
N ILE A 14 42.28 -35.71 4.53
CA ILE A 14 42.60 -34.52 3.71
C ILE A 14 41.41 -34.10 2.82
N ILE A 15 40.51 -35.04 2.48
CA ILE A 15 39.38 -34.81 1.57
C ILE A 15 38.14 -34.27 2.31
N VAL A 16 38.05 -34.49 3.63
CA VAL A 16 36.90 -34.05 4.45
C VAL A 16 36.86 -32.54 4.62
N LEU A 17 38.04 -31.89 4.72
CA LEU A 17 38.11 -30.44 4.90
C LEU A 17 37.47 -29.65 3.73
N PRO A 18 37.86 -29.85 2.45
CA PRO A 18 37.25 -29.11 1.34
C PRO A 18 35.78 -29.47 1.11
N THR A 19 35.36 -30.70 1.41
CA THR A 19 33.96 -31.12 1.25
C THR A 19 33.04 -30.44 2.28
N VAL A 20 33.44 -30.39 3.55
CA VAL A 20 32.68 -29.68 4.59
C VAL A 20 32.59 -28.18 4.29
N LEU A 21 33.67 -27.59 3.77
CA LEU A 21 33.70 -26.17 3.43
C LEU A 21 32.76 -25.83 2.26
N LEU A 22 32.66 -26.73 1.28
CA LEU A 22 31.73 -26.62 0.16
C LEU A 22 30.27 -26.70 0.64
N PHE A 23 29.94 -27.68 1.49
CA PHE A 23 28.60 -27.79 2.05
C PHE A 23 28.24 -26.60 2.95
N ALA A 24 29.17 -26.10 3.76
CA ALA A 24 28.96 -24.92 4.58
C ALA A 24 28.66 -23.67 3.73
N GLY A 25 29.41 -23.46 2.63
CA GLY A 25 29.15 -22.37 1.69
C GLY A 25 27.75 -22.47 1.06
N PHE A 26 27.36 -23.68 0.64
CA PHE A 26 26.05 -23.92 0.04
C PHE A 26 24.90 -23.65 1.01
N ILE A 27 25.04 -24.05 2.27
CA ILE A 27 24.04 -23.79 3.32
C ILE A 27 23.88 -22.29 3.56
N VAL A 28 25.00 -21.53 3.62
CA VAL A 28 24.97 -20.08 3.80
C VAL A 28 24.23 -19.41 2.63
N GLU A 29 24.52 -19.81 1.40
CA GLU A 29 23.89 -19.24 0.21
C GLU A 29 22.38 -19.48 0.19
N ILE A 30 21.93 -20.71 0.48
CA ILE A 30 20.50 -21.03 0.59
C ILE A 30 19.82 -20.19 1.67
N THR A 31 20.50 -20.01 2.82
CA THR A 31 19.96 -19.23 3.93
C THR A 31 19.78 -17.76 3.53
N ILE A 32 20.76 -17.18 2.83
CA ILE A 32 20.66 -15.80 2.34
C ILE A 32 19.55 -15.67 1.29
N ALA A 33 19.49 -16.59 0.32
CA ALA A 33 18.48 -16.56 -0.73
C ALA A 33 17.05 -16.65 -0.17
N THR A 34 16.83 -17.56 0.78
CA THR A 34 15.51 -17.77 1.40
C THR A 34 15.09 -16.60 2.29
N THR A 35 16.00 -16.05 3.09
CA THR A 35 15.70 -14.89 3.95
C THR A 35 15.40 -13.63 3.15
N LEU A 36 16.19 -13.36 2.10
CA LEU A 36 15.92 -12.24 1.18
C LEU A 36 14.59 -12.45 0.44
N GLY A 37 14.33 -13.65 -0.07
CA GLY A 37 13.07 -13.97 -0.73
C GLY A 37 11.86 -13.74 0.19
N ALA A 38 11.92 -14.25 1.42
CA ALA A 38 10.87 -14.03 2.42
C ALA A 38 10.68 -12.54 2.75
N TYR A 39 11.78 -11.78 2.90
CA TYR A 39 11.72 -10.35 3.16
C TYR A 39 11.01 -9.58 2.03
N PHE A 40 11.34 -9.88 0.77
CA PHE A 40 10.69 -9.26 -0.38
C PHE A 40 9.20 -9.59 -0.47
N LEU A 41 8.82 -10.84 -0.23
CA LEU A 41 7.41 -11.24 -0.22
C LEU A 41 6.62 -10.49 0.85
N VAL A 42 7.12 -10.50 2.08
CA VAL A 42 6.47 -9.83 3.22
C VAL A 42 6.32 -8.33 2.97
N THR A 43 7.37 -7.65 2.53
CA THR A 43 7.32 -6.21 2.24
C THR A 43 6.36 -5.87 1.09
N SER A 44 6.28 -6.72 0.07
CA SER A 44 5.36 -6.53 -1.06
C SER A 44 3.89 -6.64 -0.63
N GLU A 45 3.53 -7.65 0.18
CA GLU A 45 2.16 -7.84 0.66
C GLU A 45 1.72 -6.71 1.60
N PHE A 46 2.61 -6.24 2.46
CA PHE A 46 2.33 -5.08 3.32
C PHE A 46 2.05 -3.82 2.50
N GLY A 47 2.77 -3.60 1.39
CA GLY A 47 2.53 -2.49 0.49
C GLY A 47 1.14 -2.54 -0.16
N VAL A 48 0.74 -3.71 -0.68
CA VAL A 48 -0.57 -3.92 -1.30
C VAL A 48 -1.70 -3.70 -0.29
N ARG A 49 -1.57 -4.27 0.91
CA ARG A 49 -2.56 -4.10 1.98
C ARG A 49 -2.70 -2.64 2.41
N GLN A 50 -1.59 -1.93 2.61
CA GLN A 50 -1.62 -0.51 2.94
C GLN A 50 -2.27 0.33 1.83
N SER A 51 -1.99 0.00 0.57
CA SER A 51 -2.61 0.64 -0.58
C SER A 51 -4.13 0.46 -0.61
N ALA A 52 -4.61 -0.76 -0.35
CA ALA A 52 -6.04 -1.06 -0.26
C ALA A 52 -6.71 -0.33 0.93
N GLN A 53 -6.02 -0.25 2.07
CA GLN A 53 -6.51 0.48 3.25
C GLN A 53 -6.61 1.99 2.99
N ALA A 54 -5.62 2.58 2.32
CA ALA A 54 -5.68 3.98 1.90
C ALA A 54 -6.85 4.23 0.94
N LEU A 55 -7.13 3.31 0.03
CA LEU A 55 -8.27 3.40 -0.89
C LEU A 55 -9.62 3.32 -0.14
N LEU A 56 -9.75 2.38 0.81
CA LEU A 56 -10.96 2.27 1.65
C LEU A 56 -11.17 3.53 2.50
N ALA A 57 -10.09 4.09 3.07
CA ALA A 57 -10.17 5.37 3.78
C ALA A 57 -10.66 6.49 2.85
N ALA A 58 -10.10 6.62 1.64
CA ALA A 58 -10.57 7.60 0.66
C ALA A 58 -12.06 7.40 0.29
N GLN A 59 -12.51 6.15 0.10
CA GLN A 59 -13.92 5.85 -0.20
C GLN A 59 -14.84 6.27 0.95
N SER A 60 -14.46 5.96 2.19
CA SER A 60 -15.23 6.38 3.37
C SER A 60 -15.31 7.91 3.49
N GLY A 61 -14.23 8.62 3.14
CA GLY A 61 -14.20 10.09 3.08
C GLY A 61 -15.17 10.64 2.03
N ILE A 62 -15.22 10.06 0.83
CA ILE A 62 -16.19 10.45 -0.21
C ILE A 62 -17.63 10.15 0.23
N GLN A 63 -17.88 9.01 0.86
CA GLN A 63 -19.22 8.65 1.35
C GLN A 63 -19.69 9.59 2.45
N ASP A 64 -18.83 9.97 3.39
CA ASP A 64 -19.14 10.98 4.41
C ASP A 64 -19.40 12.37 3.76
N ALA A 65 -18.58 12.75 2.78
CA ALA A 65 -18.78 13.99 2.02
C ALA A 65 -20.13 14.01 1.30
N LEU A 66 -20.47 12.91 0.64
CA LEU A 66 -21.75 12.74 -0.04
C LEU A 66 -22.92 12.80 0.96
N ALA A 67 -22.79 12.18 2.13
CA ALA A 67 -23.79 12.25 3.20
C ALA A 67 -23.96 13.66 3.75
N ARG A 68 -22.89 14.46 3.81
CA ARG A 68 -22.96 15.87 4.20
C ARG A 68 -23.60 16.74 3.12
N VAL A 69 -23.22 16.55 1.86
CA VAL A 69 -23.77 17.30 0.73
C VAL A 69 -25.24 16.99 0.48
N THR A 70 -25.68 15.75 0.74
CA THR A 70 -27.11 15.39 0.66
C THR A 70 -27.94 16.00 1.77
N ARG A 71 -27.36 16.24 2.96
CA ARG A 71 -28.03 16.94 4.07
C ARG A 71 -28.02 18.46 3.90
N ASP A 72 -26.91 19.00 3.40
CA ASP A 72 -26.72 20.41 3.15
C ASP A 72 -26.14 20.59 1.73
N LYS A 73 -27.01 21.01 0.82
CA LYS A 73 -26.69 21.25 -0.59
C LYS A 73 -25.64 22.33 -0.79
N ASP A 74 -25.45 23.21 0.20
CA ASP A 74 -24.52 24.33 0.17
C ASP A 74 -23.23 24.01 0.94
N PHE A 75 -23.06 22.77 1.40
CA PHE A 75 -21.87 22.34 2.11
C PHE A 75 -20.61 22.48 1.24
N THR A 76 -19.67 23.29 1.74
CA THR A 76 -18.35 23.48 1.14
C THR A 76 -17.31 23.41 2.22
N SER A 77 -16.15 22.82 1.90
CA SER A 77 -15.05 22.70 2.84
C SER A 77 -13.73 22.64 2.10
N ALA A 78 -12.80 23.53 2.45
CA ALA A 78 -11.47 23.55 1.84
C ALA A 78 -10.70 22.24 2.14
N SER A 79 -10.76 21.77 3.38
CA SER A 79 -10.25 20.45 3.80
C SER A 79 -10.84 20.08 5.16
N TYR A 80 -11.22 18.83 5.36
CA TYR A 80 -11.53 18.25 6.66
C TYR A 80 -11.04 16.80 6.74
N ILE A 81 -10.72 16.36 7.95
CA ILE A 81 -10.16 15.02 8.17
C ILE A 81 -11.23 14.10 8.73
N VAL A 82 -11.42 12.96 8.08
CA VAL A 82 -12.22 11.84 8.57
C VAL A 82 -11.25 10.76 9.05
N ASN A 83 -11.26 10.47 10.34
CA ASN A 83 -10.47 9.40 10.92
C ASN A 83 -11.29 8.11 10.95
N VAL A 84 -10.75 7.05 10.35
CA VAL A 84 -11.30 5.70 10.38
C VAL A 84 -10.29 4.81 11.10
N GLU A 85 -10.46 4.71 12.42
CA GLU A 85 -9.57 4.00 13.34
C GLU A 85 -8.09 4.39 13.18
N ASN A 86 -7.33 3.61 12.39
CA ASN A 86 -5.89 3.76 12.17
C ASN A 86 -5.53 4.49 10.86
N TYR A 87 -6.52 4.93 10.10
CA TYR A 87 -6.34 5.60 8.81
C TYR A 87 -7.06 6.95 8.80
N SER A 88 -6.55 7.88 8.02
CA SER A 88 -7.15 9.21 7.89
C SER A 88 -7.47 9.49 6.42
N ALA A 89 -8.65 10.05 6.17
CA ALA A 89 -9.03 10.58 4.87
C ALA A 89 -9.15 12.09 4.95
N GLU A 90 -8.35 12.80 4.16
CA GLU A 90 -8.48 14.23 3.98
C GLU A 90 -9.46 14.50 2.84
N VAL A 91 -10.55 15.19 3.13
CA VAL A 91 -11.67 15.39 2.22
C VAL A 91 -11.86 16.88 1.95
N SER A 92 -12.02 17.24 0.69
CA SER A 92 -12.38 18.59 0.27
C SER A 92 -13.62 18.57 -0.60
N VAL A 93 -14.46 19.58 -0.43
CA VAL A 93 -15.71 19.76 -1.18
C VAL A 93 -15.68 21.15 -1.78
N CYS A 94 -15.69 21.20 -3.10
CA CYS A 94 -15.72 22.43 -3.86
C CYS A 94 -17.00 22.54 -4.66
N LYS A 95 -17.73 23.63 -4.45
CA LYS A 95 -19.01 23.94 -5.12
C LYS A 95 -18.81 25.00 -6.20
N ASP A 96 -19.40 24.77 -7.37
CA ASP A 96 -19.52 25.67 -8.54
C ASP A 96 -18.21 26.20 -9.17
N THR A 97 -17.18 26.50 -8.39
CA THR A 97 -15.92 27.14 -8.83
C THR A 97 -14.90 26.17 -9.41
N CYS A 98 -15.01 24.87 -9.10
CA CYS A 98 -14.00 23.89 -9.51
C CYS A 98 -14.28 23.17 -10.84
N VAL A 99 -15.54 23.08 -11.27
CA VAL A 99 -15.95 22.29 -12.45
C VAL A 99 -16.94 23.03 -13.36
N GLY A 100 -17.68 24.01 -12.82
CA GLY A 100 -18.73 24.75 -13.51
C GLY A 100 -20.00 24.85 -12.67
N ALA A 101 -20.85 25.83 -13.00
CA ALA A 101 -22.10 26.08 -12.27
C ALA A 101 -23.02 24.84 -12.25
N GLY A 102 -23.49 24.46 -11.06
CA GLY A 102 -24.35 23.29 -10.84
C GLY A 102 -23.60 21.96 -10.67
N LYS A 103 -22.26 21.97 -10.69
CA LYS A 103 -21.42 20.79 -10.48
C LYS A 103 -20.51 20.97 -9.27
N ASN A 104 -20.54 20.00 -8.37
CA ASN A 104 -19.65 19.98 -7.20
C ASN A 104 -18.58 18.91 -7.39
N ARG A 105 -17.33 19.28 -7.10
CA ARG A 105 -16.20 18.35 -7.06
C ARG A 105 -15.93 17.96 -5.62
N LEU A 106 -15.91 16.66 -5.37
CA LEU A 106 -15.47 16.08 -4.12
C LEU A 106 -14.13 15.39 -4.40
N TRP A 107 -13.15 15.56 -3.54
CA TRP A 107 -12.01 14.66 -3.54
C TRP A 107 -11.64 14.27 -2.12
N ALA A 108 -11.23 13.02 -1.97
CA ALA A 108 -10.75 12.47 -0.71
C ALA A 108 -9.39 11.81 -0.92
N THR A 109 -8.43 12.17 -0.09
CA THR A 109 -7.10 11.58 -0.02
C THR A 109 -7.02 10.70 1.22
N GLY A 110 -7.11 9.39 1.05
CA GLY A 110 -6.89 8.42 2.11
C GLY A 110 -5.41 8.18 2.32
N SER A 111 -4.96 8.21 3.57
CA SER A 111 -3.59 7.92 3.97
C SER A 111 -3.56 6.70 4.89
N ALA A 112 -2.76 5.71 4.50
CA ALA A 112 -2.40 4.57 5.31
C ALA A 112 -0.88 4.50 5.44
N GLN A 113 -0.37 5.13 6.50
CA GLN A 113 1.04 5.12 6.87
C GLN A 113 1.95 5.66 5.75
N ARG A 114 2.55 4.80 4.91
CA ARG A 114 3.42 5.22 3.79
C ARG A 114 2.70 5.32 2.44
N GLN A 115 1.45 4.85 2.35
CA GLN A 115 0.68 4.85 1.12
C GLN A 115 -0.42 5.91 1.17
N ARG A 116 -0.63 6.61 0.04
CA ARG A 116 -1.70 7.60 -0.13
C ARG A 116 -2.46 7.28 -1.42
N ARG A 117 -3.79 7.34 -1.35
CA ARG A 117 -4.69 7.15 -2.50
C ARG A 117 -5.66 8.31 -2.54
N LYS A 118 -5.87 8.89 -3.73
CA LYS A 118 -6.81 9.98 -3.93
C LYS A 118 -7.95 9.52 -4.83
N LEU A 119 -9.17 9.77 -4.39
CA LEU A 119 -10.38 9.57 -5.17
C LEU A 119 -11.01 10.93 -5.45
N GLU A 120 -11.48 11.11 -6.67
CA GLU A 120 -12.22 12.28 -7.10
C GLU A 120 -13.61 11.83 -7.57
N ALA A 121 -14.64 12.49 -7.05
CA ALA A 121 -16.01 12.32 -7.49
C ALA A 121 -16.59 13.66 -7.96
N ILE A 122 -17.23 13.65 -9.12
CA ILE A 122 -17.99 14.78 -9.63
C ILE A 122 -19.46 14.46 -9.45
N ILE A 123 -20.15 15.32 -8.73
CA ILE A 123 -21.58 15.22 -8.49
C ILE A 123 -22.28 16.42 -9.13
N VAL A 124 -23.49 16.17 -9.62
CA VAL A 124 -24.42 17.21 -10.08
C VAL A 124 -25.57 17.25 -9.09
N ILE A 125 -25.87 18.45 -8.61
CA ILE A 125 -26.97 18.69 -7.69
C ILE A 125 -28.05 19.44 -8.46
N ASP A 126 -29.23 18.85 -8.56
CA ASP A 126 -30.38 19.54 -9.13
C ASP A 126 -30.89 20.62 -8.16
N PRO A 127 -30.97 21.90 -8.57
CA PRO A 127 -31.33 23.00 -7.68
C PRO A 127 -32.79 22.96 -7.19
N VAL A 128 -33.68 22.18 -7.84
CA VAL A 128 -35.11 22.11 -7.52
C VAL A 128 -35.48 20.87 -6.72
N THR A 129 -34.90 19.72 -7.05
CA THR A 129 -35.22 18.44 -6.40
C THR A 129 -34.24 18.04 -5.30
N ALA A 130 -33.10 18.74 -5.20
CA ALA A 130 -31.97 18.37 -4.34
C ALA A 130 -31.46 16.93 -4.58
N GLU A 131 -31.74 16.34 -5.76
CA GLU A 131 -31.17 15.06 -6.14
C GLU A 131 -29.67 15.21 -6.40
N VAL A 132 -28.88 14.37 -5.73
CA VAL A 132 -27.44 14.28 -5.96
C VAL A 132 -27.17 13.12 -6.91
N LYS A 133 -26.73 13.43 -8.13
CA LYS A 133 -26.33 12.43 -9.12
C LYS A 133 -24.81 12.34 -9.20
N LEU A 134 -24.28 11.14 -9.06
CA LEU A 134 -22.87 10.84 -9.27
C LEU A 134 -22.61 10.73 -10.78
N GLU A 135 -21.92 11.70 -11.38
CA GLU A 135 -21.58 11.66 -12.81
C GLU A 135 -20.31 10.86 -13.07
N SER A 136 -19.33 10.95 -12.17
CA SER A 136 -18.04 10.29 -12.36
C SER A 136 -17.35 10.08 -11.02
N LEU A 137 -16.77 8.88 -10.84
CA LEU A 137 -15.86 8.56 -9.76
C LEU A 137 -14.57 8.03 -10.38
N LYS A 138 -13.45 8.70 -10.12
CA LYS A 138 -12.14 8.36 -10.66
C LYS A 138 -11.11 8.32 -9.56
N GLU A 139 -10.24 7.32 -9.62
CA GLU A 139 -9.01 7.33 -8.86
C GLU A 139 -8.01 8.25 -9.56
N VAL A 140 -7.46 9.19 -8.80
CA VAL A 140 -6.45 10.14 -9.27
C VAL A 140 -5.21 9.92 -8.44
N GLU A 141 -4.03 10.06 -9.05
CA GLU A 141 -2.79 9.92 -8.31
C GLU A 141 -2.69 11.02 -7.24
N ALA A 142 -2.37 10.62 -6.01
CA ALA A 142 -2.22 11.56 -4.90
C ALA A 142 -0.91 12.33 -5.11
N THR A 143 -0.98 13.57 -5.60
CA THR A 143 0.18 14.43 -5.74
C THR A 143 0.79 14.70 -4.36
N ILE A 144 2.06 14.34 -4.20
CA ILE A 144 2.86 14.66 -3.01
C ILE A 144 3.18 16.15 -3.10
N LEU A 145 2.65 16.95 -2.18
CA LEU A 145 3.16 18.30 -1.91
C LEU A 145 4.38 18.22 -0.99
#